data_AF-A0A1G3GLP1-F1
#
_entry.id   AF-A0A1G3GLP1-F1
#
_cell.length_a   1.000
_cell.length_b   1.000
_cell.length_c   1.000
_cell.angle_alpha   90.00
_cell.angle_beta   90.00
_cell.angle_gamma   90.00
#
_symmetry.space_group_name_H-M   'P 1'
#
loop_
_entity.id
_entity.type
_entity.pdbx_description
1 polymer ?
#
loop_
_entity_poly.entity_id
_entity_poly.type
_entity_poly.pdbx_seq_one_letter_code
_entity_poly.pdbx_strand_id
1 'polypeptide(L)' 'MQLSDADRETLLQTLNAKKPELLQARIANALLLLAYGLSVEDVAGLLYLDEASVAGWQAMFSKRKSKAA' A
#
# COMPACT_ATOMS: atom_id res chain seq x y z
N MET A 1 7.43 -18.15 -11.42
CA MET A 1 8.78 -17.58 -11.34
C MET A 1 9.26 -17.69 -9.90
N GLN A 2 10.43 -18.28 -9.65
CA GLN A 2 11.06 -18.29 -8.32
C GLN A 2 12.21 -17.29 -8.34
N LEU A 3 12.20 -16.36 -7.40
CA LEU A 3 13.30 -15.41 -7.20
C LEU A 3 14.40 -16.07 -6.36
N SER A 4 15.65 -15.71 -6.59
CA SER A 4 16.70 -16.00 -5.61
C SER A 4 16.46 -15.19 -4.34
N ASP A 5 17.03 -15.63 -3.20
CA ASP A 5 16.91 -14.89 -1.94
C ASP A 5 17.50 -13.46 -2.07
N ALA A 6 18.60 -13.32 -2.82
CA ALA A 6 19.24 -12.03 -3.07
C ALA A 6 18.38 -11.10 -3.94
N ASP A 7 17.74 -11.62 -4.99
CA ASP A 7 16.84 -10.83 -5.82
C ASP A 7 15.60 -10.42 -5.02
N ARG A 8 15.05 -11.34 -4.23
CA ARG A 8 13.91 -11.07 -3.35
C ARG A 8 14.25 -9.98 -2.34
N GLU A 9 15.42 -10.04 -1.70
CA GLU A 9 15.88 -9.02 -0.77
C GLU A 9 16.05 -7.66 -1.46
N THR A 10 16.69 -7.62 -2.63
CA THR A 10 16.89 -6.39 -3.41
C THR A 10 15.55 -5.72 -3.77
N LEU A 11 14.57 -6.51 -4.19
CA LEU A 11 13.23 -6.02 -4.51
C LEU A 11 12.51 -5.50 -3.26
N LEU A 12 12.60 -6.20 -2.12
CA LEU A 12 12.02 -5.74 -0.86
C LEU A 12 12.68 -4.44 -0.37
N GLN A 13 14.00 -4.33 -0.45
CA GLN A 13 14.72 -3.09 -0.11
C GLN A 13 14.29 -1.93 -1.01
N THR A 14 14.12 -2.18 -2.31
CA THR A 14 13.65 -1.18 -3.27
C THR A 14 12.22 -0.74 -2.97
N LEU A 15 11.31 -1.68 -2.73
CA LEU A 15 9.92 -1.38 -2.39
C LEU A 15 9.83 -0.59 -1.07
N ASN A 16 10.63 -0.95 -0.08
CA ASN A 16 10.64 -0.35 1.25
C ASN A 16 11.52 0.90 1.34
N ALA A 17 12.16 1.32 0.26
CA ALA A 17 12.87 2.58 0.22
C ALA A 17 11.90 3.72 0.50
N LYS A 18 12.22 4.57 1.48
CA LYS A 18 11.38 5.70 1.91
C LYS A 18 11.39 6.90 0.95
N LYS A 19 11.56 6.64 -0.35
CA LYS A 19 11.50 7.68 -1.37
C LYS A 19 10.05 8.19 -1.48
N PRO A 20 9.82 9.52 -1.43
CA PRO A 20 8.46 10.07 -1.45
C PRO A 20 7.60 9.55 -2.59
N GLU A 21 8.15 9.45 -3.79
CA GLU A 21 7.48 8.98 -5.00
C GLU A 21 7.04 7.51 -4.91
N LEU A 22 7.86 6.64 -4.29
CA LEU A 22 7.51 5.23 -4.08
C LEU A 22 6.42 5.08 -3.04
N LEU A 23 6.50 5.84 -1.95
CA LEU A 23 5.47 5.86 -0.92
C LEU A 23 4.13 6.35 -1.48
N GLN A 24 4.13 7.42 -2.25
CA GLN A 24 2.92 7.95 -2.89
C GLN A 24 2.28 6.94 -3.84
N ALA A 25 3.07 6.26 -4.68
CA ALA A 25 2.58 5.22 -5.56
C ALA A 25 1.97 4.04 -4.78
N ARG A 26 2.60 3.60 -3.68
CA ARG A 26 2.06 2.53 -2.82
C ARG A 26 0.73 2.93 -2.19
N ILE A 27 0.62 4.15 -1.65
CA ILE A 27 -0.63 4.68 -1.09
C ILE A 27 -1.72 4.72 -2.17
N ALA A 28 -1.41 5.23 -3.37
CA ALA A 28 -2.36 5.30 -4.47
C ALA A 28 -2.87 3.92 -4.88
N ASN A 29 -1.98 2.93 -5.02
CA ASN A 29 -2.37 1.55 -5.32
C ASN A 29 -3.25 0.95 -4.23
N ALA A 30 -2.89 1.13 -2.95
CA ALA A 30 -3.71 0.64 -1.84
C ALA A 30 -5.13 1.22 -1.86
N LEU A 31 -5.24 2.54 -2.03
CA LEU A 31 -6.54 3.22 -2.07
C LEU A 31 -7.41 2.80 -3.27
N LEU A 32 -6.80 2.54 -4.44
CA LEU A 32 -7.51 2.01 -5.61
C LEU A 32 -8.05 0.60 -5.38
N LEU A 33 -7.24 -0.29 -4.80
CA LEU A 33 -7.68 -1.65 -4.49
C LEU A 33 -8.82 -1.67 -3.46
N LEU A 34 -8.72 -0.84 -2.42
CA LEU A 34 -9.81 -0.64 -1.46
C LEU A 34 -11.08 -0.10 -2.13
N ALA A 35 -10.95 0.81 -3.09
CA ALA A 35 -12.08 1.34 -3.85
C ALA A 35 -12.73 0.28 -4.77
N TYR A 36 -11.98 -0.73 -5.20
CA TYR A 36 -12.50 -1.91 -5.90
C TYR A 36 -13.14 -2.95 -4.98
N GLY A 37 -13.22 -2.68 -3.68
CA GLY A 37 -13.93 -3.51 -2.71
C GLY A 37 -13.08 -4.57 -2.02
N LEU A 38 -11.76 -4.56 -2.21
CA LEU A 38 -10.88 -5.44 -1.44
C LEU A 38 -10.84 -5.02 0.03
N SER A 39 -10.68 -6.00 0.92
CA SER A 39 -10.53 -5.73 2.35
C SER A 39 -9.17 -5.11 2.67
N VAL A 40 -9.04 -4.50 3.85
CA VAL A 40 -7.76 -3.97 4.35
C VAL A 40 -6.72 -5.07 4.46
N GLU A 41 -7.12 -6.25 4.94
CA GLU A 41 -6.27 -7.44 5.08
C GLU A 41 -5.76 -7.91 3.71
N ASP A 42 -6.64 -8.06 2.72
CA ASP A 42 -6.26 -8.48 1.37
C ASP A 42 -5.28 -7.50 0.73
N VAL A 43 -5.54 -6.19 0.85
CA VAL A 43 -4.68 -5.14 0.28
C VAL A 43 -3.31 -5.12 0.96
N ALA A 44 -3.25 -5.29 2.29
CA ALA A 44 -2.01 -5.36 3.02
C ALA A 44 -1.18 -6.58 2.59
N GLY A 45 -1.81 -7.75 2.45
CA GLY A 45 -1.18 -8.95 1.94
C GLY A 45 -0.65 -8.79 0.51
N LEU A 46 -1.47 -8.25 -0.40
CA LEU A 46 -1.09 -8.06 -1.81
C LEU A 46 0.07 -7.07 -2.01
N LEU A 47 0.15 -6.04 -1.18
CA LEU A 47 1.16 -4.97 -1.32
C LEU A 47 2.37 -5.14 -0.40
N TYR A 48 2.42 -6.23 0.36
CA TYR A 48 3.44 -6.50 1.39
C TYR A 48 3.59 -5.32 2.36
N LEU A 49 2.45 -4.89 2.92
CA LEU A 49 2.34 -3.79 3.88
C LEU A 49 1.76 -4.32 5.20
N ASP A 50 1.96 -3.56 6.26
CA ASP A 50 1.21 -3.79 7.50
C ASP A 50 -0.23 -3.28 7.37
N GLU A 51 -1.18 -4.03 7.92
CA GLU A 51 -2.60 -3.68 7.88
C GLU A 51 -2.91 -2.34 8.54
N ALA A 52 -2.15 -1.96 9.58
CA ALA A 52 -2.34 -0.70 10.28
C ALA A 52 -2.05 0.52 9.39
N SER A 53 -1.02 0.45 8.54
CA SER A 53 -0.69 1.46 7.54
C SER A 53 -1.82 1.60 6.52
N VAL A 54 -2.32 0.48 5.98
CA VAL A 54 -3.41 0.48 4.99
C VAL A 54 -4.70 1.04 5.60
N ALA A 55 -5.08 0.62 6.80
CA ALA A 55 -6.21 1.16 7.55
C ALA A 55 -6.07 2.67 7.81
N GLY A 56 -4.88 3.10 8.20
CA GLY A 56 -4.55 4.51 8.42
C GLY A 56 -4.74 5.35 7.16
N TRP A 57 -4.28 4.86 6.01
CA TRP A 57 -4.44 5.54 4.72
C TRP A 57 -5.91 5.61 4.29
N GLN A 58 -6.66 4.52 4.44
CA GLN A 58 -8.10 4.48 4.18
C GLN A 58 -8.83 5.54 5.01
N ALA A 59 -8.55 5.60 6.32
CA ALA A 59 -9.16 6.57 7.22
C ALA A 59 -8.82 8.02 6.84
N MET A 60 -7.56 8.30 6.48
CA MET A 60 -7.14 9.63 6.02
C MET A 60 -7.87 10.05 4.75
N PHE A 61 -8.04 9.14 3.78
CA PHE A 61 -8.71 9.45 2.52
C PHE A 61 -10.22 9.62 2.69
N SER A 62 -10.86 8.75 3.47
CA SER A 62 -12.30 8.83 3.79
C SER A 62 -12.67 10.11 4.55
N LYS A 63 -11.81 10.57 5.47
CA LYS A 63 -11.99 11.87 6.17
C LYS A 63 -11.91 13.07 5.23
N ARG A 64 -11.23 12.97 4.08
CA ARG A 64 -11.22 14.04 3.07
C ARG A 64 -12.54 14.09 2.30
N LYS A 65 -13.17 12.94 2.03
CA LYS A 65 -14.50 12.89 1.41
C LYS A 65 -15.56 13.63 2.23
N SER A 66 -15.48 13.57 3.56
CA SER A 66 -16.45 14.27 4.44
C SER A 66 -16.26 15.79 4.52
N LYS A 67 -15.19 16.35 3.95
CA LYS A 67 -14.97 17.82 3.89
C LYS A 67 -15.29 18.44 2.54
N ALA A 68 -15.55 17.62 1.52
CA ALA A 68 -15.86 18.04 0.16
C ALA A 68 -17.35 17.88 -0.20
N ALA A 69 -18.19 17.58 0.79
CA ALA A 69 -19.64 17.43 0.66
C ALA A 69 -20.36 18.51 1.47
#